data_AF-A0A0F4GBA0-F1
#
_entry.id   AF-A0A0F4GBA0-F1
#
_cell.length_a   1.000
_cell.length_b   1.000
_cell.length_c   1.000
_cell.angle_alpha   90.00
_cell.angle_beta   90.00
_cell.angle_gamma   90.00
#
_symmetry.space_group_name_H-M   'P 1'
#
loop_
_entity.id
_entity.type
_entity.pdbx_description
1 polymer ?
#
loop_
_entity_poly.entity_id
_entity_poly.type
_entity_poly.pdbx_seq_one_letter_code
_entity_poly.pdbx_strand_id
1 'polypeptide(L)'
;MASTAQPPEGVHHYESTEELPSEIAKYWHQRHSIFSKYDEGIWLTDDAWFGVTPEPIANKIAKQVATAPASKTALIDAFAGAGGNVIAFALSGRWKQIFAVEKDPKTLACAKHNAEVYGVAKKIWWIEGDVFEVLKTRLKATGKNAVLFASPPWGGPSYTDWDVFDLSYMEPYNLQHLYDAYSKVTNDFVLYLPRTSDVRQLAKYHKNDEEKLNIIHYCMHGSSKALCVFYGSFQLDEK
;
A
#
# COMPACT_ATOMS: atom_id res chain seq x y z
N MET A 1 -16.91 19.21 10.42
CA MET A 1 -17.34 18.62 11.70
C MET A 1 -16.64 17.28 11.79
N ALA A 2 -15.80 17.07 12.81
CA ALA A 2 -15.16 15.77 13.04
C ALA A 2 -16.26 14.71 13.25
N SER A 3 -16.06 13.51 12.72
CA SER A 3 -16.98 12.40 12.88
C SER A 3 -17.11 12.08 14.38
N THR A 4 -18.32 12.10 14.92
CA THR A 4 -18.61 11.75 16.33
C THR A 4 -18.73 10.23 16.53
N ALA A 5 -18.37 9.42 15.54
CA ALA A 5 -18.40 7.97 15.64
C ALA A 5 -17.28 7.50 16.58
N GLN A 6 -17.64 6.72 17.59
CA GLN A 6 -16.64 6.03 18.39
C GLN A 6 -15.99 4.90 17.56
N PRO A 7 -14.67 4.70 17.67
CA PRO A 7 -14.00 3.56 17.07
C PRO A 7 -14.62 2.22 17.51
N PRO A 8 -14.77 1.23 16.61
CA PRO A 8 -15.17 -0.12 17.01
C PRO A 8 -14.07 -0.83 17.85
N GLU A 9 -14.41 -1.94 18.50
CA GLU A 9 -13.47 -2.68 19.36
C GLU A 9 -12.19 -3.12 18.63
N GLY A 10 -11.03 -2.75 19.17
CA GLY A 10 -9.71 -3.00 18.58
C GLY A 10 -9.32 -2.01 17.47
N VAL A 11 -10.07 -0.92 17.33
CA VAL A 11 -9.72 0.24 16.51
C VAL A 11 -9.58 1.45 17.42
N HIS A 12 -8.59 2.28 17.15
CA HIS A 12 -8.19 3.36 18.05
C HIS A 12 -8.03 4.68 17.30
N HIS A 13 -8.44 5.75 17.97
CA HIS A 13 -7.97 7.10 17.75
C HIS A 13 -7.40 7.55 19.09
N TYR A 14 -6.08 7.48 19.25
CA TYR A 14 -5.48 7.92 20.50
C TYR A 14 -5.52 9.46 20.54
N GLU A 15 -5.57 10.09 21.71
CA GLU A 15 -5.46 11.56 21.79
C GLU A 15 -4.21 11.96 22.58
N SER A 16 -3.73 11.07 23.44
CA SER A 16 -2.58 11.30 24.30
C SER A 16 -1.63 10.09 24.29
N THR A 17 -0.40 10.31 24.74
CA THR A 17 0.59 9.24 24.88
C THR A 17 0.35 8.34 26.09
N GLU A 18 -0.51 8.72 27.02
CA GLU A 18 -0.81 7.97 28.25
C GLU A 18 -1.60 6.69 27.96
N GLU A 19 -2.35 6.69 26.86
CA GLU A 19 -3.20 5.60 26.40
C GLU A 19 -2.46 4.65 25.43
N LEU A 20 -1.23 5.00 25.04
CA LEU A 20 -0.51 4.28 23.99
C LEU A 20 0.23 3.04 24.53
N PRO A 21 0.12 1.90 23.83
CA PRO A 21 1.09 0.83 23.94
C PRO A 21 2.51 1.34 23.67
N SER A 22 3.48 0.84 24.44
CA SER A 22 4.86 1.33 24.40
C SER A 22 5.51 1.23 23.01
N GLU A 23 5.13 0.23 22.22
CA GLU A 23 5.66 0.00 20.86
C GLU A 23 5.15 1.03 19.85
N ILE A 24 4.00 1.65 20.12
CA ILE A 24 3.31 2.59 19.21
C ILE A 24 3.77 4.03 19.43
N ALA A 25 4.25 4.38 20.63
CA ALA A 25 4.62 5.75 21.00
C ALA A 25 5.54 6.44 19.96
N LYS A 26 6.52 5.72 19.41
CA LYS A 26 7.43 6.28 18.37
C LYS A 26 6.72 6.63 17.06
N TYR A 27 5.67 5.91 16.69
CA TYR A 27 4.86 6.16 15.49
C TYR A 27 3.84 7.27 15.76
N TRP A 28 3.31 7.35 16.97
CA TRP A 28 2.41 8.42 17.41
C TRP A 28 3.01 9.81 17.24
N HIS A 29 4.28 9.98 17.61
CA HIS A 29 5.00 11.25 17.41
C HIS A 29 5.13 11.62 15.93
N GLN A 30 4.98 10.66 15.01
CA GLN A 30 5.00 10.84 13.56
C GLN A 30 3.61 10.75 12.92
N ARG A 31 2.52 10.71 13.71
CA ARG A 31 1.16 10.47 13.20
C ARG A 31 0.73 11.44 12.10
N HIS A 32 1.18 12.69 12.17
CA HIS A 32 0.92 13.72 11.15
C HIS A 32 1.66 13.50 9.83
N SER A 33 2.78 12.77 9.87
CA SER A 33 3.46 12.29 8.66
C SER A 33 2.81 11.02 8.12
N ILE A 34 2.12 10.26 8.97
CA ILE A 34 1.36 9.06 8.57
C ILE A 34 0.06 9.47 7.87
N PHE A 35 -0.74 10.30 8.54
CA PHE A 35 -1.93 10.95 8.01
C PHE A 35 -1.90 12.43 8.41
N SER A 36 -1.84 13.35 7.45
CA SER A 36 -1.87 14.80 7.71
C SER A 36 -3.15 15.25 8.40
N LYS A 37 -4.25 14.51 8.20
CA LYS A 37 -5.55 14.75 8.84
C LYS A 37 -5.75 13.94 10.11
N TYR A 38 -4.68 13.52 10.78
CA TYR A 38 -4.78 12.64 11.95
C TYR A 38 -5.81 13.14 12.97
N ASP A 39 -5.69 14.41 13.38
CA ASP A 39 -6.55 15.05 14.38
C ASP A 39 -8.00 15.31 13.89
N GLU A 40 -8.32 15.02 12.62
CA GLU A 40 -9.70 15.03 12.11
C GLU A 40 -10.45 13.71 12.39
N GLY A 41 -9.84 12.81 13.16
CA GLY A 41 -10.46 11.59 13.67
C GLY A 41 -9.99 10.31 12.98
N ILE A 42 -8.73 10.21 12.56
CA ILE A 42 -8.21 9.02 11.88
C ILE A 42 -8.22 7.79 12.79
N TRP A 43 -8.62 6.65 12.23
CA TRP A 43 -8.68 5.35 12.90
C TRP A 43 -7.55 4.44 12.47
N LEU A 44 -6.95 3.75 13.44
CA LEU A 44 -5.91 2.75 13.22
C LEU A 44 -6.13 1.56 14.17
N THR A 45 -5.86 0.35 13.68
CA THR A 45 -5.59 -0.81 14.56
C THR A 45 -4.15 -0.72 15.06
N ASP A 46 -3.81 -1.44 16.14
CA ASP A 46 -2.44 -1.46 16.66
C ASP A 46 -1.43 -1.92 15.60
N ASP A 47 -1.77 -2.96 14.83
CA ASP A 47 -0.92 -3.47 13.74
C ASP A 47 -0.76 -2.45 12.58
N ALA A 48 -1.80 -1.67 12.29
CA ALA A 48 -1.78 -0.71 11.19
C ALA A 48 -0.74 0.41 11.40
N TRP A 49 -0.38 0.73 12.65
CA TRP A 49 0.67 1.71 12.95
C TRP A 49 2.03 1.34 12.36
N PHE A 50 2.32 0.05 12.24
CA PHE A 50 3.59 -0.46 11.75
C PHE A 50 3.63 -0.59 10.22
N GLY A 51 2.47 -0.87 9.60
CA GLY A 51 2.36 -1.18 8.18
C GLY A 51 1.91 -0.01 7.29
N VAL A 52 1.29 1.03 7.86
CA VAL A 52 0.78 2.15 7.08
C VAL A 52 1.91 2.91 6.38
N THR A 53 1.74 3.15 5.08
CA THR A 53 2.68 3.95 4.30
C THR A 53 2.49 5.43 4.66
N PRO A 54 3.54 6.15 5.09
CA PRO A 54 3.42 7.58 5.39
C PRO A 54 2.90 8.39 4.21
N GLU A 55 2.02 9.35 4.46
CA GLU A 55 1.31 10.13 3.44
C GLU A 55 2.24 10.77 2.38
N PRO A 56 3.40 11.37 2.72
CA PRO A 56 4.32 11.88 1.70
C PRO A 56 4.84 10.83 0.73
N ILE A 57 5.08 9.60 1.22
CA ILE A 57 5.50 8.46 0.40
C ILE A 57 4.32 7.98 -0.45
N ALA A 58 3.15 7.78 0.16
CA ALA A 58 1.94 7.34 -0.55
C ALA A 58 1.55 8.29 -1.69
N ASN A 59 1.63 9.61 -1.47
CA ASN A 59 1.39 10.62 -2.50
C ASN A 59 2.42 10.56 -3.64
N LYS A 60 3.69 10.29 -3.32
CA LYS A 60 4.74 10.15 -4.34
C LYS A 60 4.52 8.89 -5.19
N ILE A 61 4.21 7.76 -4.55
CA ILE A 61 3.83 6.50 -5.19
C ILE A 61 2.62 6.75 -6.09
N ALA A 62 1.55 7.39 -5.60
CA ALA A 62 0.35 7.67 -6.36
C ALA A 62 0.63 8.48 -7.64
N LYS A 63 1.52 9.48 -7.57
CA LYS A 63 1.95 10.24 -8.75
C LYS A 63 2.67 9.36 -9.78
N GLN A 64 3.50 8.41 -9.34
CA GLN A 64 4.24 7.51 -10.22
C GLN A 64 3.35 6.42 -10.80
N VAL A 65 2.48 5.82 -9.98
CA VAL A 65 1.48 4.84 -10.44
C VAL A 65 0.52 5.47 -11.45
N ALA A 66 0.24 6.77 -11.33
CA ALA A 66 -0.61 7.49 -12.29
C ALA A 66 -0.02 7.61 -13.71
N THR A 67 1.30 7.37 -13.89
CA THR A 67 1.96 7.39 -15.20
C THR A 67 1.84 6.06 -15.96
N ALA A 68 1.10 5.10 -15.41
CA ALA A 68 0.71 3.88 -16.10
C ALA A 68 -0.07 4.19 -17.41
N PRO A 69 -0.12 3.24 -18.36
CA PRO A 69 -0.71 3.47 -19.67
C PRO A 69 -2.14 4.01 -19.59
N ALA A 70 -2.49 4.96 -20.48
CA ALA A 70 -3.81 5.59 -20.50
C ALA A 70 -4.96 4.57 -20.70
N SER A 71 -4.67 3.42 -21.31
CA SER A 71 -5.60 2.29 -21.46
C SER A 71 -5.99 1.66 -20.13
N LYS A 72 -5.18 1.81 -19.08
CA LYS A 72 -5.50 1.37 -17.72
C LYS A 72 -6.36 2.43 -17.03
N THR A 73 -7.61 2.11 -16.78
CA THR A 73 -8.58 3.03 -16.18
C THR A 73 -8.95 2.69 -14.75
N ALA A 74 -8.61 1.49 -14.29
CA ALA A 74 -8.86 1.02 -12.92
C ALA A 74 -7.55 0.85 -12.14
N LEU A 75 -7.65 0.88 -10.82
CA LEU A 75 -6.57 0.51 -9.90
C LEU A 75 -7.09 -0.54 -8.91
N ILE A 76 -6.25 -1.52 -8.61
CA ILE A 76 -6.47 -2.51 -7.54
C ILE A 76 -5.39 -2.29 -6.49
N ASP A 77 -5.77 -1.91 -5.28
CA ASP A 77 -4.92 -1.97 -4.10
C ASP A 77 -5.13 -3.33 -3.42
N ALA A 78 -4.12 -4.19 -3.52
CA ALA A 78 -4.16 -5.60 -3.12
C ALA A 78 -4.11 -5.80 -1.59
N PHE A 79 -3.58 -4.83 -0.85
CA PHE A 79 -3.43 -4.88 0.61
C PHE A 79 -3.66 -3.48 1.16
N ALA A 80 -4.92 -3.07 1.21
CA ALA A 80 -5.29 -1.68 1.46
C ALA A 80 -4.86 -1.17 2.86
N GLY A 81 -4.71 -2.08 3.84
CA GLY A 81 -4.41 -1.72 5.22
C GLY A 81 -5.41 -0.69 5.74
N ALA A 82 -4.95 0.25 6.58
CA ALA A 82 -5.78 1.35 7.06
C ALA A 82 -5.99 2.49 6.03
N GLY A 83 -5.66 2.25 4.76
CA GLY A 83 -6.04 3.11 3.64
C GLY A 83 -4.99 4.12 3.17
N GLY A 84 -3.75 4.09 3.65
CA GLY A 84 -2.72 5.08 3.30
C GLY A 84 -2.51 5.25 1.79
N ASN A 85 -2.19 4.16 1.07
CA ASN A 85 -1.95 4.21 -0.38
C ASN A 85 -3.23 4.43 -1.19
N VAL A 86 -4.32 3.71 -0.89
CA VAL A 86 -5.60 3.86 -1.61
C VAL A 86 -6.19 5.26 -1.52
N ILE A 87 -6.05 5.95 -0.38
CA ILE A 87 -6.46 7.35 -0.23
C ILE A 87 -5.65 8.24 -1.18
N ALA A 88 -4.32 8.08 -1.22
CA ALA A 88 -3.47 8.81 -2.16
C ALA A 88 -3.82 8.52 -3.63
N PHE A 89 -4.11 7.26 -3.98
CA PHE A 89 -4.58 6.91 -5.31
C PHE A 89 -5.90 7.59 -5.65
N ALA A 90 -6.86 7.65 -4.72
CA ALA A 90 -8.15 8.31 -4.94
C ALA A 90 -8.04 9.84 -5.05
N LEU A 91 -7.11 10.45 -4.30
CA LEU A 91 -6.79 11.87 -4.38
C LEU A 91 -6.10 12.26 -5.69
N SER A 92 -5.35 11.34 -6.32
CA SER A 92 -4.68 11.61 -7.61
C SER A 92 -5.64 11.98 -8.75
N GLY A 93 -6.91 11.56 -8.67
CA GLY A 93 -7.92 11.81 -9.71
C GLY A 93 -7.71 11.03 -11.02
N ARG A 94 -6.70 10.16 -11.10
CA ARG A 94 -6.33 9.41 -12.33
C ARG A 94 -7.28 8.26 -12.67
N TRP A 95 -7.90 7.65 -11.67
CA TRP A 95 -8.59 6.37 -11.81
C TRP A 95 -10.10 6.55 -11.89
N LYS A 96 -10.73 5.87 -12.86
CA LYS A 96 -12.20 5.82 -12.95
C LYS A 96 -12.80 4.95 -11.85
N GLN A 97 -12.08 3.89 -11.47
CA GLN A 97 -12.47 2.93 -10.44
C GLN A 97 -11.25 2.51 -9.65
N ILE A 98 -11.39 2.45 -8.33
CA ILE A 98 -10.35 1.93 -7.43
C ILE A 98 -10.98 0.79 -6.63
N PHE A 99 -10.38 -0.38 -6.65
CA PHE A 99 -10.77 -1.54 -5.85
C PHE A 99 -9.73 -1.74 -4.76
N ALA A 100 -10.16 -1.76 -3.51
CA ALA A 100 -9.27 -1.89 -2.37
C ALA A 100 -9.63 -3.15 -1.59
N VAL A 101 -8.68 -4.07 -1.49
CA VAL A 101 -8.85 -5.36 -0.83
C VAL A 101 -8.14 -5.33 0.51
N GLU A 102 -8.86 -5.70 1.57
CA GLU A 102 -8.28 -5.89 2.89
C GLU A 102 -8.91 -7.13 3.53
N LYS A 103 -8.09 -7.96 4.16
CA LYS A 103 -8.49 -9.23 4.74
C LYS A 103 -9.03 -9.06 6.16
N ASP A 104 -8.42 -8.17 6.94
CA ASP A 104 -8.86 -7.93 8.31
C ASP A 104 -10.03 -6.93 8.36
N PRO A 105 -11.22 -7.33 8.84
CA PRO A 105 -12.40 -6.47 8.85
C PRO A 105 -12.22 -5.20 9.70
N LYS A 106 -11.42 -5.25 10.77
CA LYS A 106 -11.17 -4.07 11.63
C LYS A 106 -10.32 -3.04 10.90
N THR A 107 -9.23 -3.47 10.29
CA THR A 107 -8.36 -2.64 9.47
C THR A 107 -9.10 -2.09 8.24
N LEU A 108 -9.99 -2.89 7.63
CA LEU A 108 -10.87 -2.41 6.57
C LEU A 108 -11.84 -1.32 7.06
N ALA A 109 -12.37 -1.44 8.28
CA ALA A 109 -13.21 -0.40 8.88
C ALA A 109 -12.44 0.91 9.06
N CYS A 110 -11.18 0.84 9.53
CA CYS A 110 -10.28 1.99 9.57
C CYS A 110 -10.13 2.62 8.18
N ALA A 111 -9.83 1.82 7.15
CA ALA A 111 -9.61 2.31 5.79
C ALA A 111 -10.83 3.07 5.22
N LYS A 112 -12.03 2.52 5.43
CA LYS A 112 -13.30 3.14 5.01
C LYS A 112 -13.50 4.49 5.69
N HIS A 113 -13.39 4.52 7.02
CA HIS A 113 -13.54 5.75 7.81
C HIS A 113 -12.49 6.80 7.44
N ASN A 114 -11.21 6.41 7.33
CA ASN A 114 -10.14 7.30 6.94
C ASN A 114 -10.39 7.89 5.55
N ALA A 115 -10.89 7.10 4.60
CA ALA A 115 -11.26 7.63 3.28
C ALA A 115 -12.44 8.63 3.33
N GLU A 116 -13.33 8.55 4.32
CA GLU A 116 -14.38 9.55 4.56
C GLU A 116 -13.80 10.85 5.10
N VAL A 117 -12.86 10.77 6.05
CA VAL A 117 -12.11 11.93 6.59
C VAL A 117 -11.37 12.70 5.48
N TYR A 118 -10.81 11.97 4.50
CA TYR A 118 -10.16 12.55 3.32
C TYR A 118 -11.14 12.91 2.18
N GLY A 119 -12.44 12.65 2.33
CA GLY A 119 -13.46 13.01 1.35
C GLY A 119 -13.42 12.20 0.04
N VAL A 120 -12.77 11.03 0.04
CA VAL A 120 -12.58 10.19 -1.15
C VAL A 120 -13.29 8.84 -1.10
N ALA A 121 -13.99 8.52 -0.02
CA ALA A 121 -14.68 7.22 0.17
C ALA A 121 -15.53 6.78 -1.04
N LYS A 122 -16.25 7.71 -1.68
CA LYS A 122 -17.12 7.40 -2.85
C LYS A 122 -16.36 6.98 -4.12
N LYS A 123 -15.04 7.14 -4.15
CA LYS A 123 -14.17 6.75 -5.27
C LYS A 123 -13.64 5.32 -5.16
N ILE A 124 -13.87 4.66 -4.01
CA ILE A 124 -13.20 3.41 -3.64
C ILE A 124 -14.24 2.30 -3.44
N TRP A 125 -14.03 1.19 -4.12
CA TRP A 125 -14.80 -0.04 -4.00
C TRP A 125 -14.08 -0.99 -3.04
N TRP A 126 -14.59 -1.06 -1.83
CA TRP A 126 -14.02 -1.87 -0.76
C TRP A 126 -14.42 -3.34 -0.88
N ILE A 127 -13.44 -4.23 -0.76
CA ILE A 127 -13.64 -5.68 -0.78
C ILE A 127 -12.96 -6.28 0.44
N GLU A 128 -13.77 -6.85 1.34
CA GLU A 128 -13.25 -7.69 2.41
C GLU A 128 -12.89 -9.07 1.86
N GLY A 129 -11.67 -9.54 2.16
CA GLY A 129 -11.28 -10.93 1.90
C GLY A 129 -9.82 -11.13 1.56
N ASP A 130 -9.47 -12.38 1.30
CA ASP A 130 -8.14 -12.77 0.85
C ASP A 130 -7.90 -12.30 -0.59
N VAL A 131 -6.85 -11.50 -0.80
CA VAL A 131 -6.59 -10.88 -2.11
C VAL A 131 -6.41 -11.91 -3.23
N PHE A 132 -5.79 -13.05 -2.95
CA PHE A 132 -5.51 -14.05 -3.97
C PHE A 132 -6.81 -14.69 -4.48
N GLU A 133 -7.77 -14.92 -3.59
CA GLU A 133 -9.09 -15.40 -3.96
C GLU A 133 -9.95 -14.32 -4.63
N VAL A 134 -9.90 -13.08 -4.13
CA VAL A 134 -10.61 -11.94 -4.71
C VAL A 134 -10.15 -11.67 -6.14
N LEU A 135 -8.85 -11.72 -6.42
CA LEU A 135 -8.29 -11.56 -7.76
C LEU A 135 -8.77 -12.65 -8.72
N LYS A 136 -8.87 -13.90 -8.28
CA LYS A 136 -9.35 -15.03 -9.10
C LYS A 136 -10.85 -14.95 -9.39
N THR A 137 -11.65 -14.55 -8.40
CA THR A 137 -13.11 -14.72 -8.43
C THR A 137 -13.88 -13.45 -8.76
N ARG A 138 -13.43 -12.28 -8.26
CA ARG A 138 -14.16 -11.01 -8.36
C ARG A 138 -13.50 -9.99 -9.28
N LEU A 139 -12.16 -9.96 -9.35
CA LEU A 139 -11.41 -8.93 -10.07
C LEU A 139 -10.66 -9.44 -11.32
N LYS A 140 -10.82 -10.72 -11.69
CA LYS A 140 -10.12 -11.33 -12.83
C LYS A 140 -10.33 -10.57 -14.14
N ALA A 141 -11.56 -10.14 -14.42
CA ALA A 141 -11.87 -9.36 -15.62
C ALA A 141 -11.36 -7.92 -15.51
N THR A 142 -11.54 -7.30 -14.35
CA THR A 142 -11.07 -5.93 -14.03
C THR A 142 -9.56 -5.79 -14.22
N GLY A 143 -8.79 -6.81 -13.83
CA GLY A 143 -7.33 -6.86 -13.92
C GLY A 143 -6.77 -6.47 -15.28
N LYS A 144 -7.43 -6.88 -16.38
CA LYS A 144 -7.00 -6.58 -17.75
C LYS A 144 -6.87 -5.08 -18.01
N ASN A 145 -7.75 -4.28 -17.40
CA ASN A 145 -7.81 -2.83 -17.54
C ASN A 145 -7.31 -2.08 -16.29
N ALA A 146 -6.70 -2.80 -15.34
CA ALA A 146 -6.24 -2.26 -14.08
C ALA A 146 -4.70 -2.22 -13.96
N VAL A 147 -4.23 -1.25 -13.18
CA VAL A 147 -2.94 -1.35 -12.50
C VAL A 147 -3.15 -1.99 -11.15
N LEU A 148 -2.24 -2.88 -10.73
CA LEU A 148 -2.27 -3.47 -9.39
C LEU A 148 -1.14 -2.88 -8.54
N PHE A 149 -1.46 -2.36 -7.36
CA PHE A 149 -0.49 -1.98 -6.35
C PHE A 149 -0.60 -2.97 -5.19
N ALA A 150 0.53 -3.42 -4.66
CA ALA A 150 0.56 -4.32 -3.51
C ALA A 150 1.61 -3.87 -2.48
N SER A 151 1.16 -3.65 -1.25
CA SER A 151 1.98 -3.52 -0.04
C SER A 151 1.73 -4.71 0.89
N PRO A 152 2.24 -5.91 0.57
CA PRO A 152 2.02 -7.11 1.39
C PRO A 152 2.65 -6.95 2.78
N PRO A 153 2.24 -7.77 3.78
CA PRO A 153 3.03 -7.94 4.99
C PRO A 153 4.44 -8.48 4.64
N TRP A 154 5.43 -8.07 5.43
CA TRP A 154 6.85 -8.38 5.17
C TRP A 154 7.45 -9.42 6.13
N GLY A 155 6.66 -9.96 7.07
CA GLY A 155 7.13 -10.93 8.07
C GLY A 155 7.56 -10.31 9.40
N GLY A 156 7.19 -9.06 9.67
CA GLY A 156 7.50 -8.37 10.93
C GLY A 156 8.84 -7.63 10.92
N PRO A 157 9.22 -6.91 11.98
CA PRO A 157 10.31 -5.94 11.97
C PRO A 157 11.71 -6.53 11.76
N SER A 158 11.89 -7.85 11.93
CA SER A 158 13.20 -8.52 11.76
C SER A 158 13.78 -8.43 10.35
N TYR A 159 13.01 -8.00 9.34
CA TYR A 159 13.57 -7.69 8.02
C TYR A 159 14.65 -6.60 8.08
N THR A 160 14.63 -5.72 9.10
CA THR A 160 15.61 -4.63 9.22
C THR A 160 17.01 -5.10 9.59
N ASP A 161 17.14 -6.34 10.06
CA ASP A 161 18.43 -6.92 10.48
C ASP A 161 19.23 -7.46 9.29
N TRP A 162 18.65 -7.46 8.09
CA TRP A 162 19.26 -7.97 6.87
C TRP A 162 19.83 -6.81 6.04
N ASP A 163 21.14 -6.83 5.80
CA ASP A 163 21.80 -5.90 4.86
C ASP A 163 21.22 -6.02 3.46
N VAL A 164 20.92 -7.26 3.04
CA VAL A 164 20.21 -7.60 1.80
C VAL A 164 19.14 -8.62 2.15
N PHE A 165 17.88 -8.18 2.14
CA PHE A 165 16.73 -9.01 2.51
C PHE A 165 16.37 -9.95 1.36
N ASP A 166 16.52 -11.25 1.60
CA ASP A 166 16.13 -12.31 0.68
C ASP A 166 14.61 -12.49 0.71
N LEU A 167 13.95 -12.11 -0.39
CA LEU A 167 12.51 -12.12 -0.53
C LEU A 167 11.88 -13.53 -0.57
N SER A 168 12.69 -14.60 -0.58
CA SER A 168 12.20 -15.96 -0.39
C SER A 168 11.77 -16.24 1.06
N TYR A 169 12.28 -15.47 2.03
CA TYR A 169 11.91 -15.52 3.45
C TYR A 169 10.80 -14.53 3.83
N MET A 170 10.25 -13.78 2.86
CA MET A 170 9.17 -12.84 3.14
C MET A 170 7.89 -13.60 3.49
N GLU A 171 7.31 -13.28 4.64
CA GLU A 171 6.11 -13.93 5.17
C GLU A 171 4.93 -12.94 5.23
N PRO A 172 3.69 -13.41 5.02
CA PRO A 172 3.30 -14.80 4.74
C PRO A 172 3.41 -15.18 3.25
N TYR A 173 3.87 -14.25 2.40
CA TYR A 173 3.95 -14.43 0.95
C TYR A 173 5.32 -14.03 0.43
N ASN A 174 6.04 -14.99 -0.15
CA ASN A 174 7.30 -14.70 -0.81
C ASN A 174 7.10 -14.02 -2.18
N LEU A 175 8.19 -13.50 -2.75
CA LEU A 175 8.15 -12.81 -4.04
C LEU A 175 7.57 -13.66 -5.17
N GLN A 176 7.90 -14.96 -5.24
CA GLN A 176 7.38 -15.86 -6.27
C GLN A 176 5.86 -15.98 -6.20
N HIS A 177 5.31 -16.16 -5.00
CA HIS A 177 3.87 -16.24 -4.79
C HIS A 177 3.16 -14.96 -5.27
N LEU A 178 3.68 -13.79 -4.86
CA LEU A 178 3.12 -12.49 -5.24
C LEU A 178 3.16 -12.31 -6.76
N TYR A 179 4.31 -12.58 -7.38
CA TYR A 179 4.46 -12.47 -8.83
C TYR A 179 3.50 -13.40 -9.59
N ASP A 180 3.41 -14.66 -9.19
CA ASP A 180 2.55 -15.66 -9.84
C ASP A 180 1.07 -15.32 -9.74
N ALA A 181 0.67 -14.64 -8.67
CA ALA A 181 -0.69 -14.16 -8.51
C ALA A 181 -0.98 -12.94 -9.41
N TYR A 182 -0.11 -11.92 -9.37
CA TYR A 182 -0.39 -10.63 -9.99
C TYR A 182 -0.13 -10.61 -11.49
N SER A 183 0.90 -11.31 -11.96
CA SER A 183 1.24 -11.41 -13.39
C SER A 183 0.16 -12.10 -14.23
N LYS A 184 -0.74 -12.87 -13.59
CA LYS A 184 -1.92 -13.48 -14.24
C LYS A 184 -3.11 -12.53 -14.36
N VAL A 185 -3.08 -11.42 -13.61
CA VAL A 185 -4.16 -10.43 -13.54
C VAL A 185 -3.86 -9.24 -14.44
N THR A 186 -2.63 -8.74 -14.41
CA THR A 186 -2.17 -7.59 -15.20
C THR A 186 -0.67 -7.67 -15.44
N ASN A 187 -0.21 -7.02 -16.51
CA ASN A 187 1.23 -6.82 -16.75
C ASN A 187 1.77 -5.58 -16.01
N ASP A 188 0.87 -4.70 -15.56
CA ASP A 188 1.21 -3.41 -14.95
C ASP A 188 0.93 -3.48 -13.45
N PHE A 189 1.95 -3.81 -12.67
CA PHE A 189 1.84 -3.89 -11.22
C PHE A 189 3.07 -3.37 -10.49
N VAL A 190 2.84 -2.90 -9.26
CA VAL A 190 3.84 -2.27 -8.40
C VAL A 190 3.85 -2.98 -7.06
N LEU A 191 5.04 -3.39 -6.60
CA LEU A 191 5.22 -3.98 -5.28
C LEU A 191 5.95 -2.99 -4.37
N TYR A 192 5.38 -2.70 -3.21
CA TYR A 192 5.99 -1.93 -2.13
C TYR A 192 6.61 -2.88 -1.10
N LEU A 193 7.94 -2.86 -1.00
CA LEU A 193 8.76 -3.90 -0.36
C LEU A 193 9.77 -3.31 0.62
N PRO A 194 10.36 -4.16 1.50
CA PRO A 194 11.43 -3.74 2.39
C PRO A 194 12.56 -3.00 1.66
N ARG A 195 13.05 -1.93 2.29
CA ARG A 195 14.11 -1.10 1.72
C ARG A 195 15.43 -1.82 1.41
N THR A 196 15.66 -3.00 1.98
CA THR A 196 16.86 -3.82 1.78
C THR A 196 16.62 -5.00 0.84
N SER A 197 15.45 -5.10 0.20
CA SER A 197 15.13 -6.22 -0.69
C SER A 197 16.19 -6.45 -1.77
N ASP A 198 16.53 -7.72 -2.01
CA ASP A 198 17.47 -8.11 -3.05
C ASP A 198 16.95 -7.75 -4.45
N VAL A 199 17.46 -6.66 -5.00
CA VAL A 199 17.09 -6.15 -6.34
C VAL A 199 17.38 -7.15 -7.45
N ARG A 200 18.32 -8.10 -7.26
CA ARG A 200 18.61 -9.15 -8.24
C ARG A 200 17.45 -10.15 -8.31
N GLN A 201 16.80 -10.44 -7.18
CA GLN A 201 15.60 -11.28 -7.16
C GLN A 201 14.42 -10.60 -7.86
N LEU A 202 14.27 -9.27 -7.66
CA LEU A 202 13.25 -8.48 -8.36
C LEU A 202 13.48 -8.46 -9.88
N ALA A 203 14.73 -8.31 -10.31
CA ALA A 203 15.11 -8.27 -11.72
C ALA A 203 14.81 -9.58 -12.48
N LYS A 204 14.83 -10.75 -11.82
CA LYS A 204 14.52 -12.05 -12.45
C LYS A 204 13.12 -12.12 -13.06
N TYR A 205 12.21 -11.28 -12.57
CA TYR A 205 10.81 -11.25 -13.00
C TYR A 205 10.53 -10.20 -14.09
N HIS A 206 11.56 -9.44 -14.47
CA HIS A 206 11.52 -8.51 -15.58
C HIS A 206 11.52 -9.29 -16.89
N LYS A 207 10.51 -9.08 -17.73
CA LYS A 207 10.30 -9.89 -18.95
C LYS A 207 10.95 -9.31 -20.20
N ASN A 208 11.48 -8.08 -20.12
CA ASN A 208 11.93 -7.35 -21.29
C ASN A 208 13.37 -6.86 -21.11
N ASP A 209 14.34 -7.61 -21.63
CA ASP A 209 15.76 -7.28 -21.52
C ASP A 209 16.15 -5.96 -22.23
N GLU A 210 15.29 -5.43 -23.10
CA GLU A 210 15.52 -4.14 -23.79
C GLU A 210 15.06 -2.93 -22.97
N GLU A 211 14.21 -3.14 -21.95
CA GLU A 211 13.72 -2.09 -21.07
C GLU A 211 14.38 -2.15 -19.69
N LYS A 212 14.59 -1.00 -19.05
CA LYS A 212 15.06 -0.97 -17.67
C LYS A 212 13.92 -1.28 -16.70
N LEU A 213 14.16 -2.16 -15.73
CA LEU A 213 13.27 -2.32 -14.58
C LEU A 213 13.43 -1.13 -13.63
N ASN A 214 12.34 -0.43 -13.33
CA ASN A 214 12.37 0.69 -12.40
C ASN A 214 12.20 0.21 -10.96
N ILE A 215 13.23 0.47 -10.13
CA ILE A 215 13.22 0.24 -8.68
C ILE A 215 13.53 1.57 -8.00
N ILE A 216 12.62 2.04 -7.15
CA ILE A 216 12.69 3.38 -6.54
C ILE A 216 12.64 3.26 -5.03
N HIS A 217 13.66 3.81 -4.37
CA HIS A 217 13.69 3.96 -2.92
C HIS A 217 12.93 5.21 -2.49
N TYR A 218 12.10 5.07 -1.45
CA TYR A 218 11.39 6.17 -0.83
C TYR A 218 12.07 6.54 0.47
N CYS A 219 12.66 7.74 0.48
CA CYS A 219 13.40 8.27 1.61
C CYS A 219 12.58 9.31 2.37
N MET A 220 12.62 9.25 3.69
CA MET A 220 12.11 10.29 4.58
C MET A 220 13.17 10.63 5.61
N HIS A 221 13.40 11.93 5.82
CA HIS A 221 14.40 12.44 6.79
C HIS A 221 15.79 11.81 6.59
N GLY A 222 16.26 11.76 5.33
CA GLY A 222 17.59 11.23 4.98
C GLY A 222 17.72 9.70 5.04
N SER A 223 16.65 8.96 5.36
CA SER A 223 16.68 7.50 5.47
C SER A 223 15.71 6.83 4.49
N SER A 224 16.18 5.80 3.79
CA SER A 224 15.31 4.91 3.00
C SER A 224 14.32 4.20 3.93
N LYS A 225 13.03 4.21 3.57
CA LYS A 225 11.93 3.58 4.33
C LYS A 225 11.45 2.29 3.68
N ALA A 226 11.35 2.30 2.36
CA ALA A 226 10.92 1.17 1.53
C ALA A 226 11.42 1.38 0.10
N LEU A 227 11.20 0.38 -0.75
CA LEU A 227 11.32 0.54 -2.20
C LEU A 227 10.04 0.09 -2.90
N CYS A 228 9.78 0.66 -4.07
CA CYS A 228 8.85 0.08 -5.04
C CYS A 228 9.60 -0.49 -6.23
N VAL A 229 9.16 -1.64 -6.71
CA VAL A 229 9.48 -2.13 -8.06
C VAL A 229 8.25 -1.97 -8.96
N PHE A 230 8.47 -1.47 -10.17
CA PHE A 230 7.42 -1.20 -11.15
C PHE A 230 7.56 -2.16 -12.34
N TYR A 231 6.68 -3.16 -12.43
CA TYR A 231 6.60 -4.08 -13.57
C TYR A 231 5.55 -3.62 -14.56
N GLY A 232 5.89 -3.54 -15.84
CA GLY A 232 5.01 -3.03 -16.89
C GLY A 232 5.45 -1.65 -17.39
N SER A 233 4.54 -0.93 -18.06
CA SER A 233 4.92 0.25 -18.84
C SER A 233 4.59 1.55 -18.10
N PHE A 234 5.36 1.86 -17.05
CA PHE A 234 5.25 3.13 -16.33
C PHE A 234 6.21 4.18 -16.88
N GLN A 235 5.70 5.37 -17.20
CA GLN A 235 6.53 6.49 -17.64
C GLN A 235 7.07 7.22 -16.40
N LEU A 236 8.22 6.80 -15.91
CA LEU A 236 8.86 7.38 -14.74
C LEU A 236 9.96 8.32 -15.20
N ASP A 237 9.93 9.57 -14.73
CA ASP A 237 10.97 10.54 -15.06
C ASP A 237 12.32 10.05 -14.51
N GLU A 238 13.33 9.92 -15.36
CA GLU A 238 14.73 9.86 -14.92
C GLU A 238 15.07 11.25 -14.36
N LYS A 239 15.25 11.35 -13.04
CA LYS A 239 15.73 12.58 -12.39
C LYS A 239 17.23 12.76 -12.59
#